data_AF-A0AA48HYF3-F1
#
_entry.id   AF-A0AA48HYF3-F1
#
_cell.length_a   1.000
_cell.length_b   1.000
_cell.length_c   1.000
_cell.angle_alpha   90.00
_cell.angle_beta   90.00
_cell.angle_gamma   90.00
#
_symmetry.space_group_name_H-M   'P 1'
#
loop_
_entity.id
_entity.type
_entity.pdbx_description
1 polymer ?
#
loop_
_entity_poly.entity_id
_entity_poly.type
_entity_poly.pdbx_seq_one_letter_code
_entity_poly.pdbx_strand_id
1 'polypeptide(L)'
;MGVAEHFKILVSVASVLVLNGLQAAAAPGGLAQRQSTGTCSSTETCIDHKCTACPAGQNSCVNHDRDFPDNTLSRCFDFTSDSWNCGGCNQRCAEGATCDNGVCKCPAGQELCGGLIVGLPYERIGSCTKVLTDYLNCGGCSNYCDGECLNGQCRPCASGFRQCRNGCVNVQNDNYNCGECFKSCGQGSNCVNGKCEANDGCSGGQIRCSTGCTNPTNDNRHCGKCDSACDAGKTCRDSVCS
;
A
#
# COMPACT_ATOMS: atom_id res chain seq x y z
N MET A 1 -61.88 40.45 52.25
CA MET A 1 -61.34 39.53 53.28
C MET A 1 -60.71 38.36 52.51
N GLY A 2 -59.42 38.03 52.58
CA GLY A 2 -58.23 38.66 53.18
C GLY A 2 -57.02 37.72 52.98
N VAL A 3 -55.81 38.28 52.81
CA VAL A 3 -54.44 37.75 53.09
C VAL A 3 -54.26 36.28 53.58
N ALA A 4 -53.18 35.53 53.30
CA ALA A 4 -51.98 35.59 52.42
C ALA A 4 -51.23 34.22 52.56
N GLU A 5 -50.06 33.87 52.00
CA GLU A 5 -49.18 34.35 50.90
C GLU A 5 -48.23 33.19 50.46
N HIS A 6 -47.43 33.36 49.38
CA HIS A 6 -45.98 33.14 49.36
C HIS A 6 -45.34 33.28 47.96
N PHE A 7 -44.44 34.26 47.84
CA PHE A 7 -43.20 34.30 47.05
C PHE A 7 -43.27 34.22 45.50
N LYS A 8 -43.23 35.41 44.89
CA LYS A 8 -42.43 35.71 43.68
C LYS A 8 -41.61 36.98 43.94
N ILE A 9 -40.28 36.97 43.73
CA ILE A 9 -39.46 38.19 43.62
C ILE A 9 -38.45 38.05 42.47
N LEU A 10 -38.30 39.13 41.71
CA LEU A 10 -37.31 39.33 40.64
C LEU A 10 -36.15 40.21 41.12
N VAL A 11 -34.96 39.95 40.58
CA VAL A 11 -33.80 40.85 40.30
C VAL A 11 -33.78 42.25 40.95
N SER A 12 -32.73 42.58 41.73
CA SER A 12 -32.07 43.92 41.67
C SER A 12 -30.67 44.02 42.34
N VAL A 13 -29.70 44.50 41.56
CA VAL A 13 -28.59 45.46 41.83
C VAL A 13 -27.80 45.46 43.18
N ALA A 14 -26.48 45.23 43.03
CA ALA A 14 -25.29 45.76 43.73
C ALA A 14 -25.29 46.07 45.25
N SER A 15 -24.33 45.47 45.98
CA SER A 15 -23.26 46.15 46.74
C SER A 15 -22.54 45.19 47.72
N VAL A 16 -21.26 44.87 47.48
CA VAL A 16 -20.32 44.48 48.56
C VAL A 16 -18.96 45.11 48.26
N LEU A 17 -18.55 46.03 49.13
CA LEU A 17 -17.23 46.68 49.09
C LEU A 17 -16.16 45.75 49.71
N VAL A 18 -14.92 45.92 49.27
CA VAL A 18 -13.72 45.28 49.81
C VAL A 18 -13.24 46.00 51.09
N LEU A 19 -12.25 45.41 51.78
CA LEU A 19 -11.39 45.88 52.89
C LEU A 19 -11.82 45.30 54.25
N ASN A 20 -10.93 44.75 55.10
CA ASN A 20 -9.48 44.59 55.00
C ASN A 20 -8.96 43.52 55.99
N GLY A 21 -7.82 42.89 55.67
CA GLY A 21 -6.87 42.36 56.66
C GLY A 21 -7.14 40.99 57.30
N LEU A 22 -6.56 39.94 56.71
CA LEU A 22 -5.98 38.82 57.48
C LEU A 22 -4.71 38.35 56.73
N GLN A 23 -3.55 38.31 57.39
CA GLN A 23 -2.31 37.83 56.78
C GLN A 23 -2.40 36.34 56.41
N ALA A 24 -2.26 36.02 55.13
CA ALA A 24 -1.79 34.69 54.71
C ALA A 24 -0.26 34.66 54.86
N ALA A 25 0.25 33.80 55.73
CA ALA A 25 1.68 33.68 55.99
C ALA A 25 2.43 33.18 54.74
N ALA A 26 3.54 33.84 54.40
CA ALA A 26 4.42 33.39 53.33
C ALA A 26 5.13 32.08 53.74
N ALA A 27 4.99 31.04 52.94
CA ALA A 27 5.83 29.85 53.06
C ALA A 27 7.28 30.20 52.64
N PRO A 28 8.32 29.75 53.37
CA PRO A 28 9.71 30.01 53.01
C PRO A 28 10.16 29.05 51.89
N GLY A 29 9.82 29.41 50.66
CA GLY A 29 10.12 28.64 49.45
C GLY A 29 9.63 29.41 48.24
N GLY A 30 10.44 30.35 47.76
CA GLY A 30 9.99 31.42 46.88
C GLY A 30 9.43 30.94 45.55
N LEU A 31 8.11 31.03 45.39
CA LEU A 31 7.49 31.23 44.07
C LEU A 31 7.79 32.65 43.60
N ALA A 32 9.04 32.86 43.16
CA ALA A 32 9.41 34.05 42.41
C ALA A 32 8.53 34.11 41.15
N GLN A 33 8.09 35.32 40.82
CA GLN A 33 7.18 35.68 39.74
C GLN A 33 7.32 34.78 38.49
N ARG A 34 6.25 34.05 38.13
CA ARG A 34 6.13 33.34 36.84
C ARG A 34 6.00 34.36 35.69
N GLN A 35 7.09 35.03 35.37
CA GLN A 35 7.29 35.81 34.15
C GLN A 35 8.21 35.04 33.20
N SER A 36 7.65 34.18 32.35
CA SER A 36 8.35 33.70 31.16
C SER A 36 7.37 33.29 30.06
N THR A 37 6.97 34.27 29.24
CA THR A 37 6.28 34.08 27.95
C THR A 37 7.24 33.54 26.88
N GLY A 38 8.02 32.51 27.21
CA GLY A 38 9.26 32.15 26.52
C GLY A 38 9.23 30.78 25.86
N THR A 39 8.51 30.63 24.75
CA THR A 39 8.71 29.51 23.82
C THR A 39 10.16 29.50 23.32
N CYS A 40 10.77 28.32 23.22
CA CYS A 40 12.07 28.19 22.55
C CYS A 40 11.95 28.47 21.05
N SER A 41 13.00 28.99 20.42
CA SER A 41 13.02 29.22 18.96
C SER A 41 13.08 27.91 18.18
N SER A 42 12.82 27.97 16.86
CA SER A 42 12.91 26.79 15.98
C SER A 42 14.31 26.17 15.87
N THR A 43 15.34 26.86 16.36
CA THR A 43 16.74 26.37 16.43
C THR A 43 17.12 25.88 17.84
N GLU A 44 16.14 25.73 18.74
CA GLU A 44 16.33 25.32 20.13
C GLU A 44 15.34 24.23 20.54
N THR A 45 15.71 23.45 21.56
CA THR A 45 14.83 22.50 22.23
C THR A 45 14.81 22.76 23.74
N CYS A 46 13.80 22.25 24.45
CA CYS A 46 13.70 22.44 25.89
C CYS A 46 14.33 21.26 26.63
N ILE A 47 15.24 21.54 27.55
CA ILE A 47 15.87 20.57 28.46
C ILE A 47 15.87 21.21 29.85
N ASP A 48 15.35 20.53 30.88
CA ASP A 48 15.25 21.04 32.25
C ASP A 48 14.64 22.47 32.35
N HIS A 49 13.54 22.70 31.60
CA HIS A 49 12.85 24.00 31.47
C HIS A 49 13.70 25.15 30.89
N LYS A 50 14.82 24.85 30.22
CA LYS A 50 15.71 25.81 29.55
C LYS A 50 15.79 25.53 28.05
N CYS A 51 15.78 26.60 27.25
CA CYS A 51 16.07 26.49 25.82
C CYS A 51 17.55 26.21 25.63
N THR A 52 17.84 25.16 24.86
CA THR A 52 19.17 24.67 24.51
C THR A 52 19.27 24.64 22.99
N ALA A 53 20.32 25.23 22.43
CA ALA A 53 20.50 25.28 20.98
C ALA A 53 20.64 23.88 20.37
N CYS A 54 20.01 23.70 19.20
CA CYS A 54 20.21 22.51 18.38
C CYS A 54 21.65 22.45 17.83
N PRO A 55 22.14 21.25 17.46
CA PRO A 55 23.36 21.11 16.66
C PRO A 55 23.28 21.93 15.37
N ALA A 56 24.42 22.43 14.90
CA ALA A 56 24.47 23.27 13.70
C ALA A 56 23.81 22.57 12.49
N GLY A 57 22.89 23.28 11.82
CA GLY A 57 22.11 22.75 10.70
C GLY A 57 20.81 22.02 11.08
N GLN A 58 20.54 21.79 12.37
CA GLN A 58 19.32 21.13 12.83
C GLN A 58 18.30 22.10 13.44
N ASN A 59 17.03 21.72 13.40
CA ASN A 59 15.90 22.51 13.88
C ASN A 59 14.97 21.65 14.76
N SER A 60 14.23 22.26 15.69
CA SER A 60 13.17 21.61 16.46
C SER A 60 11.81 21.74 15.77
N CYS A 61 10.93 20.77 15.99
CA CYS A 61 9.61 20.69 15.37
C CYS A 61 8.41 20.88 16.28
N VAL A 62 8.66 21.26 17.52
CA VAL A 62 7.62 21.60 18.51
C VAL A 62 7.94 22.94 19.12
N ASN A 63 6.92 23.80 19.20
CA ASN A 63 6.93 24.92 20.13
C ASN A 63 6.92 24.32 21.54
N HIS A 64 8.09 24.17 22.13
CA HIS A 64 8.22 23.72 23.50
C HIS A 64 7.67 24.82 24.43
N ASP A 65 6.48 24.58 24.96
CA ASP A 65 6.01 25.28 26.15
C ASP A 65 6.83 24.78 27.35
N ARG A 66 7.37 25.71 28.15
CA ARG A 66 8.20 25.38 29.32
C ARG A 66 7.38 24.78 30.47
N ASP A 67 6.05 24.83 30.40
CA ASP A 67 5.15 24.31 31.44
C ASP A 67 4.63 22.88 31.19
N PHE A 68 4.97 22.23 30.06
CA PHE A 68 4.67 20.80 29.85
C PHE A 68 5.80 19.90 30.38
N PRO A 69 5.50 18.72 30.95
CA PRO A 69 6.52 17.76 31.37
C PRO A 69 7.32 17.26 30.16
N ASP A 70 8.64 17.15 30.36
CA ASP A 70 9.63 16.79 29.35
C ASP A 70 9.47 15.31 28.92
N ASN A 71 8.47 15.06 28.08
CA ASN A 71 8.43 13.85 27.27
C ASN A 71 9.53 13.96 26.21
N THR A 72 10.22 12.85 25.96
CA THR A 72 11.51 12.79 25.24
C THR A 72 11.40 12.99 23.72
N LEU A 73 10.51 13.88 23.27
CA LEU A 73 10.35 14.35 21.89
C LEU A 73 11.13 15.66 21.62
N SER A 74 11.81 16.20 22.63
CA SER A 74 12.86 17.25 22.54
C SER A 74 14.04 16.78 21.69
N ARG A 75 13.86 16.79 20.37
CA ARG A 75 14.80 16.30 19.36
C ARG A 75 14.96 17.34 18.25
N CYS A 76 16.21 17.59 17.91
CA CYS A 76 16.57 18.38 16.74
C CYS A 76 16.67 17.45 15.52
N PHE A 77 16.21 17.95 14.36
CA PHE A 77 16.14 17.22 13.11
C PHE A 77 16.92 17.97 12.02
N ASP A 78 17.67 17.24 11.21
CA ASP A 78 18.27 17.75 9.98
C ASP A 78 17.25 17.65 8.84
N PHE A 79 16.61 18.77 8.51
CA PHE A 79 15.62 18.82 7.44
C PHE A 79 16.20 18.52 6.05
N THR A 80 17.52 18.48 5.88
CA THR A 80 18.14 18.14 4.58
C THR A 80 18.19 16.65 4.31
N SER A 81 18.09 15.80 5.36
CA SER A 81 18.29 14.35 5.29
C SER A 81 17.23 13.52 6.04
N ASP A 82 16.49 14.08 7.00
CA ASP A 82 15.43 13.36 7.73
C ASP A 82 14.18 13.16 6.87
N SER A 83 13.89 11.90 6.52
CA SER A 83 12.70 11.51 5.77
C SER A 83 11.36 11.74 6.50
N TRP A 84 11.36 12.09 7.79
CA TRP A 84 10.17 12.42 8.57
C TRP A 84 9.90 13.93 8.66
N ASN A 85 10.92 14.76 8.39
CA ASN A 85 10.88 16.21 8.50
C ASN A 85 11.59 16.89 7.31
N CYS A 86 11.39 16.38 6.10
CA CYS A 86 12.18 16.79 4.94
C CYS A 86 11.80 18.19 4.45
N GLY A 87 12.73 19.13 4.53
CA GLY A 87 12.48 20.56 4.27
C GLY A 87 11.67 21.27 5.35
N GLY A 88 11.17 20.56 6.37
CA GLY A 88 10.37 21.15 7.45
C GLY A 88 9.60 20.13 8.29
N CYS A 89 9.01 20.63 9.37
CA CYS A 89 8.37 19.78 10.37
C CYS A 89 7.15 19.03 9.86
N ASN A 90 7.08 17.74 10.20
CA ASN A 90 6.07 16.79 9.74
C ASN A 90 5.94 16.68 8.21
N GLN A 91 6.93 17.17 7.45
CA GLN A 91 7.04 16.99 6.00
C GLN A 91 7.64 15.60 5.72
N ARG A 92 6.90 14.56 6.12
CA ARG A 92 7.32 13.18 5.93
C ARG A 92 7.29 12.82 4.45
N CYS A 93 8.39 12.25 3.96
CA CYS A 93 8.49 11.74 2.61
C CYS A 93 7.59 10.53 2.36
N ALA A 94 7.22 10.39 1.09
CA ALA A 94 6.50 9.25 0.55
C ALA A 94 7.13 7.91 0.92
N GLU A 95 6.32 6.84 0.94
CA GLU A 95 6.88 5.49 1.06
C GLU A 95 7.82 5.22 -0.12
N GLY A 96 9.05 4.79 0.18
CA GLY A 96 10.11 4.60 -0.83
C GLY A 96 10.84 5.89 -1.27
N ALA A 97 10.42 7.08 -0.83
CA ALA A 97 11.16 8.32 -1.08
C ALA A 97 12.23 8.57 -0.01
N THR A 98 13.31 9.23 -0.41
CA THR A 98 14.37 9.73 0.47
C THR A 98 14.34 11.25 0.53
N CYS A 99 14.72 11.83 1.68
CA CYS A 99 15.02 13.25 1.74
C CYS A 99 16.41 13.51 1.12
N ASP A 100 16.48 14.42 0.15
CA ASP A 100 17.72 14.85 -0.47
C ASP A 100 17.72 16.37 -0.60
N ASN A 101 18.54 17.03 0.22
CA ASN A 101 18.66 18.48 0.31
C ASN A 101 17.32 19.18 0.61
N GLY A 102 16.52 18.59 1.50
CA GLY A 102 15.23 19.16 1.94
C GLY A 102 14.09 18.98 0.95
N VAL A 103 14.28 18.14 -0.07
CA VAL A 103 13.24 17.74 -1.01
C VAL A 103 13.09 16.22 -0.98
N CYS A 104 11.87 15.73 -0.79
CA CYS A 104 11.57 14.31 -0.93
C CYS A 104 11.67 13.90 -2.41
N LYS A 105 12.50 12.89 -2.70
CA LYS A 105 12.72 12.37 -4.05
C LYS A 105 12.44 10.88 -4.12
N CYS A 106 11.75 10.47 -5.18
CA CYS A 106 11.63 9.06 -5.53
C CYS A 106 12.89 8.56 -6.26
N PRO A 107 13.19 7.26 -6.20
CA PRO A 107 14.23 6.63 -7.02
C PRO A 107 14.01 6.86 -8.52
N ALA A 108 15.09 6.79 -9.31
CA ALA A 108 15.00 6.94 -10.76
C ALA A 108 14.02 5.93 -11.40
N GLY A 109 13.20 6.42 -12.33
CA GLY A 109 12.14 5.62 -12.97
C GLY A 109 10.88 5.40 -12.10
N GLN A 110 10.77 6.11 -10.98
CA GLN A 110 9.58 6.13 -10.13
C GLN A 110 9.00 7.54 -10.02
N GLU A 111 7.68 7.63 -9.89
CA GLU A 111 6.93 8.86 -9.66
C GLU A 111 6.20 8.76 -8.32
N LEU A 112 5.94 9.90 -7.67
CA LEU A 112 5.15 9.95 -6.45
C LEU A 112 3.66 9.76 -6.78
N CYS A 113 3.13 8.58 -6.46
CA CYS A 113 1.75 8.21 -6.77
C CYS A 113 0.89 8.04 -5.52
N GLY A 114 -0.33 8.57 -5.60
CA GLY A 114 -1.23 8.74 -4.46
C GLY A 114 -0.83 9.96 -3.61
N GLY A 115 -1.82 10.69 -3.12
CA GLY A 115 -1.61 11.85 -2.25
C GLY A 115 -2.44 13.06 -2.66
N LEU A 116 -3.66 13.14 -2.14
CA LEU A 116 -4.31 14.44 -1.90
C LEU A 116 -5.45 14.31 -0.89
N ILE A 117 -5.19 14.63 0.38
CA ILE A 117 -6.04 15.56 1.14
C ILE A 117 -5.13 16.55 1.84
N VAL A 118 -5.11 17.79 1.34
CA VAL A 118 -4.53 18.90 2.07
C VAL A 118 -5.43 19.18 3.28
N GLY A 119 -4.91 19.03 4.50
CA GLY A 119 -5.61 19.42 5.73
C GLY A 119 -6.11 18.31 6.67
N LEU A 120 -5.75 17.03 6.45
CA LEU A 120 -5.94 15.97 7.45
C LEU A 120 -4.60 15.30 7.82
N PRO A 121 -4.33 15.03 9.12
CA PRO A 121 -3.04 14.51 9.57
C PRO A 121 -2.79 13.02 9.25
N TYR A 122 -3.71 12.33 8.55
CA TYR A 122 -3.65 10.87 8.40
C TYR A 122 -4.30 10.28 7.12
N GLU A 123 -4.32 11.00 6.00
CA GLU A 123 -4.87 10.47 4.73
C GLU A 123 -3.80 10.39 3.63
N ARG A 124 -3.24 9.18 3.46
CA ARG A 124 -2.29 8.72 2.43
C ARG A 124 -1.13 9.67 2.08
N ILE A 125 -0.05 9.49 2.83
CA ILE A 125 1.31 9.61 2.29
C ILE A 125 1.38 8.80 0.99
N GLY A 126 1.82 9.40 -0.10
CA GLY A 126 2.00 8.72 -1.39
C GLY A 126 3.10 7.66 -1.32
N SER A 127 3.22 6.88 -2.39
CA SER A 127 4.31 5.90 -2.56
C SER A 127 5.04 6.15 -3.87
N CYS A 128 6.34 5.86 -3.89
CA CYS A 128 7.13 5.92 -5.11
C CYS A 128 6.84 4.68 -5.97
N THR A 129 6.22 4.92 -7.12
CA THR A 129 5.68 3.87 -7.98
C THR A 129 6.40 3.82 -9.32
N LYS A 130 6.70 2.61 -9.80
CA LYS A 130 7.54 2.35 -11.00
C LYS A 130 6.83 2.66 -12.31
N VAL A 131 6.73 3.93 -12.67
CA VAL A 131 6.02 4.35 -13.89
C VAL A 131 6.63 3.82 -15.20
N LEU A 132 7.88 3.34 -15.20
CA LEU A 132 8.50 2.80 -16.42
C LEU A 132 8.17 1.34 -16.75
N THR A 133 7.67 0.57 -15.78
CA THR A 133 7.48 -0.89 -15.91
C THR A 133 6.21 -1.44 -15.25
N ASP A 134 5.56 -0.69 -14.36
CA ASP A 134 4.30 -1.11 -13.74
C ASP A 134 3.13 -0.86 -14.69
N TYR A 135 2.43 -1.93 -15.05
CA TYR A 135 1.25 -1.87 -15.92
C TYR A 135 0.06 -1.15 -15.27
N LEU A 136 0.04 -0.97 -13.95
CA LEU A 136 -0.99 -0.19 -13.26
C LEU A 136 -0.72 1.33 -13.30
N ASN A 137 0.50 1.75 -13.66
CA ASN A 137 0.99 3.11 -13.51
C ASN A 137 1.90 3.54 -14.68
N CYS A 138 1.64 3.05 -15.89
CA CYS A 138 2.62 3.16 -16.98
C CYS A 138 2.71 4.58 -17.54
N GLY A 139 3.90 5.18 -17.48
CA GLY A 139 4.13 6.57 -17.90
C GLY A 139 3.46 7.61 -16.99
N GLY A 140 2.84 7.19 -15.88
CA GLY A 140 2.19 8.09 -14.92
C GLY A 140 1.26 7.35 -13.96
N CYS A 141 1.01 7.96 -12.81
CA CYS A 141 0.19 7.39 -11.74
C CYS A 141 -1.23 6.98 -12.21
N SER A 142 -1.66 5.79 -11.79
CA SER A 142 -2.96 5.17 -12.13
C SER A 142 -3.22 4.97 -13.63
N ASN A 143 -2.20 5.09 -14.49
CA ASN A 143 -2.32 4.87 -15.93
C ASN A 143 -2.27 3.36 -16.26
N TYR A 144 -3.43 2.70 -16.13
CA TYR A 144 -3.58 1.27 -16.41
C TYR A 144 -3.31 0.92 -17.88
N CYS A 145 -2.55 -0.15 -18.09
CA CYS A 145 -2.26 -0.74 -19.39
C CYS A 145 -2.91 -2.11 -19.54
N ASP A 146 -3.70 -2.28 -20.60
CA ASP A 146 -4.14 -3.59 -21.10
C ASP A 146 -3.02 -4.23 -21.95
N GLY A 147 -1.86 -4.42 -21.32
CA GLY A 147 -0.64 -4.86 -21.98
C GLY A 147 0.61 -4.65 -21.14
N GLU A 148 1.77 -4.72 -21.78
CA GLU A 148 3.07 -4.52 -21.15
C GLU A 148 3.39 -3.03 -21.03
N CYS A 149 3.95 -2.62 -19.88
CA CYS A 149 4.55 -1.29 -19.73
C CYS A 149 6.05 -1.39 -20.03
N LEU A 150 6.51 -0.71 -21.09
CA LEU A 150 7.93 -0.66 -21.44
C LEU A 150 8.38 0.79 -21.58
N ASN A 151 9.33 1.21 -20.75
CA ASN A 151 9.85 2.59 -20.70
C ASN A 151 8.75 3.65 -20.56
N GLY A 152 7.70 3.34 -19.79
CA GLY A 152 6.56 4.23 -19.58
C GLY A 152 5.58 4.31 -20.76
N GLN A 153 5.69 3.41 -21.74
CA GLN A 153 4.77 3.31 -22.87
C GLN A 153 3.98 2.00 -22.81
N CYS A 154 2.66 2.11 -22.91
CA CYS A 154 1.77 0.96 -23.07
C CYS A 154 2.02 0.28 -24.42
N ARG A 155 2.26 -1.04 -24.40
CA ARG A 155 2.38 -1.87 -25.59
C ARG A 155 1.45 -3.08 -25.47
N PRO A 156 0.78 -3.51 -26.56
CA PRO A 156 0.02 -4.76 -26.52
C PRO A 156 0.97 -5.93 -26.20
N CYS A 157 0.47 -6.92 -25.47
CA CYS A 157 1.21 -8.16 -25.25
C CYS A 157 1.62 -8.80 -26.59
N ALA A 158 2.72 -9.54 -26.59
CA ALA A 158 3.15 -10.32 -27.75
C ALA A 158 2.07 -11.33 -28.18
N SER A 159 2.09 -11.75 -29.45
CA SER A 159 1.15 -12.76 -29.96
C SER A 159 1.22 -14.05 -29.12
N GLY A 160 0.05 -14.56 -28.72
CA GLY A 160 -0.09 -15.70 -27.81
C GLY A 160 -0.03 -15.34 -26.31
N PHE A 161 0.26 -14.09 -25.94
CA PHE A 161 0.23 -13.61 -24.57
C PHE A 161 -1.01 -12.74 -24.32
N ARG A 162 -1.46 -12.67 -23.06
CA ARG A 162 -2.58 -11.82 -22.63
C ARG A 162 -2.25 -11.11 -21.33
N GLN A 163 -2.74 -9.89 -21.16
CA GLN A 163 -2.55 -9.15 -19.91
C GLN A 163 -3.38 -9.79 -18.79
N CYS A 164 -2.69 -10.23 -17.75
CA CYS A 164 -3.28 -10.73 -16.51
C CYS A 164 -2.79 -9.85 -15.33
N ARG A 165 -3.21 -10.16 -14.09
CA ARG A 165 -2.82 -9.41 -12.88
C ARG A 165 -1.31 -9.26 -12.69
N ASN A 166 -0.52 -10.16 -13.26
CA ASN A 166 0.94 -10.18 -13.08
C ASN A 166 1.69 -9.83 -14.39
N GLY A 167 1.06 -9.06 -15.29
CA GLY A 167 1.61 -8.71 -16.61
C GLY A 167 1.15 -9.66 -17.73
N CYS A 168 1.86 -9.62 -18.86
CA CYS A 168 1.57 -10.45 -20.02
C CYS A 168 1.95 -11.92 -19.76
N VAL A 169 0.96 -12.82 -19.76
CA VAL A 169 1.14 -14.26 -19.51
C VAL A 169 0.88 -15.05 -20.79
N ASN A 170 1.64 -16.12 -21.04
CA ASN A 170 1.52 -16.95 -22.23
C ASN A 170 0.26 -17.84 -22.15
N VAL A 171 -0.83 -17.41 -22.78
CA VAL A 171 -2.09 -18.15 -22.75
C VAL A 171 -2.12 -19.34 -23.72
N GLN A 172 -1.04 -19.62 -24.46
CA GLN A 172 -0.97 -20.76 -25.39
C GLN A 172 -0.46 -22.05 -24.73
N ASN A 173 0.36 -21.95 -23.68
CA ASN A 173 1.01 -23.11 -23.06
C ASN A 173 1.19 -23.02 -21.52
N ASP A 174 0.82 -21.92 -20.87
CA ASP A 174 0.77 -21.88 -19.40
C ASP A 174 -0.44 -22.70 -18.89
N ASN A 175 -0.15 -23.74 -18.12
CA ASN A 175 -1.17 -24.64 -17.57
C ASN A 175 -2.10 -23.98 -16.54
N TYR A 176 -1.76 -22.80 -16.03
CA TYR A 176 -2.56 -22.02 -15.09
C TYR A 176 -3.34 -20.85 -15.75
N ASN A 177 -3.07 -20.56 -17.03
CA ASN A 177 -3.62 -19.42 -17.77
C ASN A 177 -4.04 -19.81 -19.20
N CYS A 178 -4.60 -21.01 -19.38
CA CYS A 178 -4.78 -21.60 -20.70
C CYS A 178 -5.95 -21.01 -21.49
N GLY A 179 -5.65 -20.31 -22.58
CA GLY A 179 -6.60 -19.57 -23.43
C GLY A 179 -7.02 -18.21 -22.82
N GLU A 180 -7.10 -18.11 -21.51
CA GLU A 180 -7.42 -16.89 -20.76
C GLU A 180 -6.78 -16.90 -19.36
N CYS A 181 -6.65 -15.71 -18.75
CA CYS A 181 -6.04 -15.55 -17.43
C CYS A 181 -6.76 -16.38 -16.36
N PHE A 182 -5.97 -17.03 -15.48
CA PHE A 182 -6.43 -17.86 -14.36
C PHE A 182 -7.20 -19.13 -14.73
N LYS A 183 -7.22 -19.52 -16.01
CA LYS A 183 -7.79 -20.79 -16.46
C LYS A 183 -6.78 -21.92 -16.32
N SER A 184 -6.80 -22.56 -15.16
CA SER A 184 -6.01 -23.78 -14.95
C SER A 184 -6.59 -24.96 -15.73
N CYS A 185 -5.73 -25.72 -16.38
CA CYS A 185 -6.07 -27.07 -16.82
C CYS A 185 -6.15 -28.01 -15.61
N GLY A 186 -6.99 -29.03 -15.71
CA GLY A 186 -7.19 -30.02 -14.66
C GLY A 186 -6.00 -30.98 -14.52
N GLN A 187 -6.03 -31.81 -13.47
CA GLN A 187 -5.05 -32.87 -13.29
C GLN A 187 -5.10 -33.85 -14.48
N GLY A 188 -3.94 -34.15 -15.07
CA GLY A 188 -3.87 -34.96 -16.30
C GLY A 188 -4.20 -34.18 -17.58
N SER A 189 -4.14 -32.85 -17.56
CA SER A 189 -4.23 -32.00 -18.76
C SER A 189 -3.06 -31.02 -18.86
N ASN A 190 -2.65 -30.75 -20.11
CA ASN A 190 -1.71 -29.70 -20.47
C ASN A 190 -2.42 -28.58 -21.25
N CYS A 191 -1.89 -27.36 -21.18
CA CYS A 191 -2.24 -26.31 -22.12
C CYS A 191 -1.50 -26.50 -23.45
N VAL A 192 -2.26 -26.66 -24.54
CA VAL A 192 -1.76 -26.78 -25.91
C VAL A 192 -2.55 -25.82 -26.79
N ASN A 193 -1.87 -24.85 -27.42
CA ASN A 193 -2.47 -23.83 -28.29
C ASN A 193 -3.70 -23.13 -27.66
N GLY A 194 -3.63 -22.85 -26.36
CA GLY A 194 -4.69 -22.19 -25.59
C GLY A 194 -5.90 -23.06 -25.26
N LYS A 195 -5.77 -24.38 -25.34
CA LYS A 195 -6.78 -25.36 -24.92
C LYS A 195 -6.20 -26.35 -23.92
N CYS A 196 -6.99 -26.71 -22.93
CA CYS A 196 -6.65 -27.81 -22.03
C CYS A 196 -6.91 -29.13 -22.73
N GLU A 197 -5.85 -29.79 -23.17
CA GLU A 197 -5.88 -31.11 -23.80
C GLU A 197 -5.47 -32.16 -22.77
N ALA A 198 -5.99 -33.39 -22.90
CA ALA A 198 -5.61 -34.48 -22.00
C ALA A 198 -4.11 -34.77 -22.17
N ASN A 199 -3.34 -34.58 -21.11
CA ASN A 199 -1.96 -35.04 -21.01
C ASN A 199 -1.99 -36.42 -20.40
N ASP A 200 -2.29 -37.39 -21.26
CA ASP A 200 -2.17 -38.81 -20.95
C ASP A 200 -0.71 -39.29 -21.02
N GLY A 201 0.25 -38.40 -21.25
CA GLY A 201 1.67 -38.72 -21.35
C GLY A 201 2.05 -39.45 -22.65
N CYS A 202 1.17 -39.44 -23.66
CA CYS A 202 1.41 -40.09 -24.95
C CYS A 202 1.69 -39.08 -26.07
N SER A 203 2.44 -39.52 -27.09
CA SER A 203 2.93 -38.66 -28.15
C SER A 203 1.98 -38.68 -29.35
N GLY A 204 1.45 -37.52 -29.73
CA GLY A 204 0.83 -37.28 -31.05
C GLY A 204 -0.31 -38.23 -31.45
N GLY A 205 -1.53 -37.97 -30.98
CA GLY A 205 -2.74 -38.70 -31.39
C GLY A 205 -2.85 -40.13 -30.86
N GLN A 206 -1.84 -40.61 -30.13
CA GLN A 206 -1.92 -41.80 -29.29
C GLN A 206 -2.84 -41.58 -28.09
N ILE A 207 -3.31 -42.68 -27.52
CA ILE A 207 -4.02 -42.70 -26.23
C ILE A 207 -3.26 -43.56 -25.22
N ARG A 208 -3.31 -43.20 -23.94
CA ARG A 208 -2.78 -44.04 -22.85
C ARG A 208 -3.74 -45.14 -22.43
N CYS A 209 -3.28 -46.36 -22.60
CA CYS A 209 -3.90 -47.56 -22.09
C CYS A 209 -3.07 -48.19 -20.96
N SER A 210 -3.62 -49.24 -20.34
CA SER A 210 -2.95 -50.04 -19.30
C SER A 210 -1.59 -50.60 -19.76
N THR A 211 -1.47 -50.87 -21.06
CA THR A 211 -0.28 -51.36 -21.77
C THR A 211 0.74 -50.27 -22.15
N GLY A 212 0.43 -48.99 -21.92
CA GLY A 212 1.21 -47.85 -22.37
C GLY A 212 0.51 -47.04 -23.47
N CYS A 213 1.28 -46.32 -24.28
CA CYS A 213 0.75 -45.50 -25.37
C CYS A 213 0.50 -46.33 -26.63
N THR A 214 -0.70 -46.22 -27.20
CA THR A 214 -1.12 -46.92 -28.42
C THR A 214 -1.80 -45.96 -29.38
N ASN A 215 -1.74 -46.26 -30.68
CA ASN A 215 -2.40 -45.46 -31.71
C ASN A 215 -3.82 -46.01 -31.99
N PRO A 216 -4.89 -45.32 -31.56
CA PRO A 216 -6.25 -45.82 -31.72
C PRO A 216 -6.72 -45.82 -33.18
N THR A 217 -6.00 -45.17 -34.09
CA THR A 217 -6.37 -45.09 -35.51
C THR A 217 -6.03 -46.35 -36.30
N ASN A 218 -5.06 -47.16 -35.82
CA ASN A 218 -4.55 -48.32 -36.55
C ASN A 218 -4.03 -49.51 -35.70
N ASP A 219 -4.04 -49.45 -34.36
CA ASP A 219 -3.73 -50.63 -33.53
C ASP A 219 -4.95 -51.57 -33.45
N ASN A 220 -4.86 -52.73 -34.09
CA ASN A 220 -5.88 -53.78 -34.08
C ASN A 220 -6.30 -54.25 -32.67
N ARG A 221 -5.54 -53.96 -31.60
CA ARG A 221 -5.88 -54.32 -30.21
C ARG A 221 -6.55 -53.19 -29.42
N HIS A 222 -6.50 -51.97 -29.94
CA HIS A 222 -6.89 -50.74 -29.23
C HIS A 222 -7.63 -49.76 -30.17
N CYS A 223 -8.45 -50.29 -31.09
CA CYS A 223 -9.06 -49.54 -32.17
C CYS A 223 -10.14 -48.57 -31.66
N GLY A 224 -9.93 -47.28 -31.89
CA GLY A 224 -10.76 -46.17 -31.40
C GLY A 224 -10.66 -45.90 -29.89
N LYS A 225 -10.33 -46.90 -29.07
CA LYS A 225 -10.13 -46.77 -27.60
C LYS A 225 -9.33 -47.95 -27.04
N CYS A 226 -8.87 -47.81 -25.80
CA CYS A 226 -8.19 -48.90 -25.07
C CYS A 226 -8.98 -50.21 -25.04
N ASP A 227 -8.24 -51.31 -25.14
CA ASP A 227 -8.72 -52.70 -25.09
C ASP A 227 -9.87 -53.04 -26.07
N SER A 228 -10.05 -52.22 -27.12
CA SER A 228 -11.05 -52.39 -28.17
C SER A 228 -10.44 -53.11 -29.38
N ALA A 229 -10.17 -54.40 -29.21
CA ALA A 229 -9.60 -55.24 -30.26
C ALA A 229 -10.62 -55.53 -31.38
N CYS A 230 -10.16 -55.58 -32.63
CA CYS A 230 -10.99 -55.96 -33.76
C CYS A 230 -11.23 -57.48 -33.84
N ASP A 231 -12.42 -57.89 -34.32
CA ASP A 231 -12.75 -59.30 -34.55
C ASP A 231 -11.78 -59.97 -35.53
N ALA A 232 -11.67 -61.31 -35.45
CA ALA A 232 -10.88 -62.10 -36.37
C ALA A 232 -11.23 -61.81 -37.84
N GLY A 233 -10.22 -61.39 -38.62
CA GLY A 233 -10.36 -61.04 -40.04
C GLY A 233 -10.57 -59.54 -40.32
N LYS A 234 -10.83 -58.71 -39.29
CA LYS A 234 -10.94 -57.25 -39.44
C LYS A 234 -9.61 -56.54 -39.16
N THR A 235 -9.49 -55.32 -39.65
CA THR A 235 -8.35 -54.42 -39.41
C THR A 235 -8.82 -53.09 -38.84
N CYS A 236 -8.00 -52.46 -37.99
CA CYS A 236 -8.26 -51.11 -37.52
C CYS A 236 -7.81 -50.09 -38.57
N ARG A 237 -8.74 -49.26 -39.03
CA ARG A 237 -8.49 -48.18 -39.96
C ARG A 237 -9.33 -46.98 -39.59
N ASP A 238 -8.70 -45.82 -39.48
CA ASP A 238 -9.34 -44.53 -39.16
C ASP A 238 -10.23 -44.64 -37.89
N SER A 239 -9.73 -45.40 -36.89
CA SER A 239 -10.39 -45.70 -35.61
C SER A 239 -11.63 -46.62 -35.69
N VAL A 240 -11.83 -47.34 -36.80
CA VAL A 240 -12.93 -48.28 -37.01
C VAL A 240 -12.39 -49.67 -37.39
N CYS A 241 -13.00 -50.73 -36.87
CA CYS A 241 -12.71 -52.11 -37.28
C CYS A 241 -13.48 -52.47 -38.57
N SER A 242 -12.78 -52.66 -39.68
CA SER A 242 -13.30 -53.06 -40.99
C SER A 242 -12.61 -54.31 -41.52
#